data_AF-A0A810NPF1-F1
#
_entry.id   AF-A0A810NPF1-F1
#
_cell.length_a   1.000
_cell.length_b   1.000
_cell.length_c   1.000
_cell.angle_alpha   90.00
_cell.angle_beta   90.00
_cell.angle_gamma   90.00
#
_symmetry.space_group_name_H-M   'P 1'
#
loop_
_entity.id
_entity.type
_entity.pdbx_description
1 polymer ?
#
loop_
_entity_poly.entity_id
_entity_poly.type
_entity_poly.pdbx_seq_one_letter_code
_entity_poly.pdbx_strand_id
1 'polypeptide(L)'
;MRRFEVVANHDVWDVLDGDDVVGIHPRKPDALWQAMTAARASSPSRLSVIAADGQVENTTEFHPGGTAAAQPGRRWRSSPPQADPDSSSAG
;
A
#
# COMPACT_ATOMS: atom_id res chain seq x y z
N MET A 1 -14.97 10.54 1.91
CA MET A 1 -13.97 9.57 1.39
C MET A 1 -13.03 9.27 2.54
N ARG A 2 -12.81 7.99 2.88
CA ARG A 2 -11.96 7.62 4.03
C ARG A 2 -10.48 7.87 3.69
N ARG A 3 -9.70 8.36 4.65
CA ARG A 3 -8.28 8.69 4.47
C ARG A 3 -7.43 7.69 5.25
N PHE A 4 -6.47 7.10 4.58
CA PHE A 4 -5.42 6.30 5.19
C PHE A 4 -4.07 6.93 4.89
N GLU A 5 -3.18 6.90 5.87
CA GLU A 5 -1.82 7.42 5.73
C GLU A 5 -0.81 6.41 6.25
N VAL A 6 0.34 6.33 5.59
CA VAL A 6 1.52 5.61 6.07
C VAL A 6 2.62 6.65 6.25
N VAL A 7 2.96 6.96 7.49
CA VAL A 7 3.87 8.04 7.85
C VAL A 7 5.16 7.47 8.38
N ALA A 8 6.29 7.88 7.81
CA ALA A 8 7.59 7.59 8.41
C ALA A 8 7.76 8.42 9.69
N ASN A 9 7.94 7.75 10.82
CA ASN A 9 8.12 8.37 12.12
C ASN A 9 9.33 7.76 12.81
N HIS A 10 10.46 8.49 12.80
CA HIS A 10 11.76 7.98 13.27
C HIS A 10 12.11 6.62 12.64
N ASP A 11 12.23 5.57 13.46
CA ASP A 11 12.60 4.21 13.05
C ASP A 11 11.37 3.31 12.77
N VAL A 12 10.16 3.88 12.79
CA VAL A 12 8.91 3.15 12.57
C VAL A 12 8.04 3.81 11.48
N TRP A 13 6.99 3.10 11.11
CA TRP A 13 6.00 3.49 10.12
C TRP A 13 4.62 3.40 10.76
N ASP A 14 4.01 4.57 10.97
CA ASP A 14 2.67 4.69 11.52
C ASP A 14 1.63 4.52 10.41
N VAL A 15 0.57 3.78 10.69
CA VAL A 15 -0.60 3.65 9.84
C VAL A 15 -1.73 4.43 10.48
N LEU A 16 -2.24 5.43 9.78
CA LEU A 16 -3.34 6.27 10.25
C LEU A 16 -4.62 5.98 9.45
N ASP A 17 -5.75 6.08 10.14
CA ASP A 17 -7.09 6.13 9.57
C ASP A 17 -7.76 7.43 10.06
N GLY A 18 -7.89 8.41 9.17
CA GLY A 18 -8.19 9.78 9.58
C GLY A 18 -7.04 10.34 10.42
N ASP A 19 -7.28 10.64 11.69
CA ASP A 19 -6.29 11.15 12.65
C ASP A 19 -5.88 10.08 13.68
N ASP A 20 -6.46 8.88 13.60
CA ASP A 20 -6.22 7.78 14.54
C ASP A 20 -5.06 6.89 14.07
N VAL A 21 -4.08 6.64 14.95
CA VAL A 21 -3.02 5.65 14.70
C VAL A 21 -3.58 4.25 14.93
N VAL A 22 -3.71 3.48 13.86
CA VAL A 22 -4.27 2.12 13.85
C VAL A 22 -3.22 1.02 13.73
N GLY A 23 -1.94 1.39 13.56
CA GLY A 23 -0.83 0.44 13.54
C GLY A 23 0.52 1.14 13.55
N ILE A 24 1.52 0.49 14.12
CA ILE A 24 2.91 0.96 14.14
C ILE A 24 3.79 -0.22 13.74
N HIS A 25 4.61 -0.03 12.70
CA HIS A 25 5.42 -1.11 12.15
C HIS A 25 6.89 -0.70 12.04
N PRO A 26 7.84 -1.58 12.40
CA PRO A 26 9.27 -1.29 12.21
C PRO A 26 9.68 -1.29 10.74
N ARG A 27 8.86 -1.84 9.82
CA ARG A 27 9.19 -1.93 8.39
C ARG A 27 8.09 -1.31 7.54
N LYS A 28 8.50 -0.45 6.61
CA LYS A 28 7.62 0.17 5.61
C LYS A 28 6.69 -0.81 4.88
N PRO A 29 7.15 -1.99 4.41
CA PRO A 29 6.28 -2.92 3.69
C PRO A 29 5.10 -3.43 4.52
N ASP A 30 5.27 -3.61 5.83
CA ASP A 30 4.23 -4.15 6.72
C ASP A 30 3.15 -3.09 6.95
N ALA A 31 3.55 -1.84 7.21
CA ALA A 31 2.65 -0.69 7.28
C ALA A 31 1.88 -0.47 5.97
N LEU A 32 2.57 -0.54 4.83
CA LEU A 32 1.94 -0.40 3.51
C LEU A 32 0.92 -1.52 3.26
N TRP A 33 1.24 -2.76 3.63
CA TRP A 33 0.33 -3.89 3.45
C TRP A 33 -0.94 -3.73 4.29
N GLN A 34 -0.80 -3.35 5.56
CA GLN A 34 -1.96 -3.07 6.42
C GLN A 34 -2.81 -1.93 5.86
N ALA A 35 -2.19 -0.79 5.53
CA ALA A 35 -2.89 0.39 5.05
C ALA A 35 -3.59 0.14 3.71
N MET A 36 -2.94 -0.58 2.79
CA MET A 36 -3.54 -0.94 1.49
C MET A 36 -4.73 -1.88 1.65
N THR A 37 -4.65 -2.85 2.57
CA THR A 37 -5.75 -3.77 2.88
C THR A 37 -6.95 -3.01 3.45
N ALA A 38 -6.72 -2.14 4.43
CA ALA A 38 -7.77 -1.31 5.04
C ALA A 38 -8.40 -0.32 4.05
N ALA A 39 -7.57 0.34 3.24
CA ALA A 39 -8.00 1.28 2.22
C ALA A 39 -8.89 0.60 1.17
N ARG A 40 -8.49 -0.58 0.68
CA ARG A 40 -9.29 -1.38 -0.26
C ARG A 40 -10.64 -1.77 0.32
N ALA A 41 -10.65 -2.27 1.56
CA ALA A 41 -11.88 -2.70 2.24
C ALA A 41 -12.85 -1.52 2.52
N SER A 42 -12.34 -0.29 2.58
CA SER A 42 -13.10 0.93 2.89
C SER A 42 -13.38 1.80 1.67
N SER A 43 -13.46 1.23 0.47
CA SER A 43 -13.73 1.98 -0.77
C SER A 43 -15.10 2.70 -0.68
N PRO A 44 -15.21 3.99 -1.05
CA PRO A 44 -14.17 4.86 -1.61
C PRO A 44 -13.20 5.40 -0.56
N SER A 45 -11.89 5.24 -0.81
CA SER A 45 -10.84 5.70 0.08
C SER A 45 -9.59 6.21 -0.66
N ARG A 46 -8.71 6.86 0.08
CA ARG A 46 -7.40 7.31 -0.39
C ARG A 46 -6.33 6.85 0.59
N LEU A 47 -5.22 6.35 0.06
CA LEU A 47 -4.00 6.03 0.80
C LEU A 47 -2.88 6.98 0.38
N SER A 48 -2.27 7.68 1.32
CA SER A 48 -1.07 8.49 1.09
C SER A 48 0.12 7.93 1.86
N VAL A 49 1.31 7.95 1.24
CA VAL A 49 2.57 7.57 1.86
C VAL A 49 3.37 8.85 2.08
N ILE A 50 3.75 9.12 3.32
CA ILE A 50 4.34 10.38 3.77
C ILE A 50 5.73 10.08 4.33
N ALA A 51 6.74 10.74 3.79
CA ALA A 51 8.11 10.66 4.26
C ALA A 51 8.29 11.40 5.59
N ALA A 52 9.44 11.19 6.24
CA ALA A 52 9.72 11.77 7.57
C ALA A 52 9.84 13.30 7.55
N ASP A 53 10.08 13.89 6.39
CA ASP A 53 10.09 15.33 6.15
C ASP A 53 8.68 15.92 5.90
N GLY A 54 7.64 15.09 5.99
CA GLY A 54 6.25 15.45 5.74
C GLY A 54 5.87 15.50 4.25
N GLN A 55 6.77 15.18 3.32
CA GLN A 55 6.43 15.14 1.90
C GLN A 55 5.63 13.89 1.54
N VAL A 56 4.62 14.08 0.69
CA VAL A 56 3.84 12.97 0.13
C VAL A 56 4.66 12.29 -0.98
N GLU A 57 5.10 11.07 -0.75
CA GLU A 57 5.83 10.27 -1.73
C GLU A 57 4.90 9.64 -2.77
N ASN A 58 3.72 9.20 -2.34
CA ASN A 58 2.76 8.50 -3.19
C ASN A 58 1.33 8.70 -2.67
N THR A 59 0.36 8.77 -3.59
CA THR A 59 -1.06 8.70 -3.27
C THR A 59 -1.75 7.72 -4.20
N THR A 60 -2.55 6.81 -3.62
CA THR A 60 -3.37 5.83 -4.33
C THR A 60 -4.82 6.00 -3.94
N GLU A 61 -5.72 6.05 -4.93
CA GLU A 61 -7.16 6.13 -4.70
C GLU A 61 -7.82 4.78 -4.98
N PHE A 62 -8.76 4.41 -4.12
CA PHE A 62 -9.56 3.19 -4.23
C PHE A 62 -11.02 3.58 -4.43
N HIS A 63 -11.57 3.17 -5.58
CA HIS A 63 -12.94 3.45 -5.98
C HIS A 63 -13.76 2.16 -5.97
N PRO A 64 -15.05 2.20 -5.57
CA PRO A 64 -15.92 1.03 -5.67
C PRO A 64 -16.03 0.59 -7.14
N GLY A 65 -15.72 -0.68 -7.42
CA GLY A 65 -15.75 -1.25 -8.77
C GLY A 65 -14.55 -0.90 -9.67
N GLY A 66 -13.58 -0.12 -9.18
CA GLY A 66 -12.38 0.26 -9.94
C GLY A 66 -11.15 -0.56 -9.56
N THR A 67 -10.39 -1.01 -10.56
CA THR A 67 -9.00 -1.43 -10.34
C THR A 67 -8.22 -0.23 -9.78
N ALA A 68 -7.51 -0.42 -8.66
CA ALA A 68 -6.75 0.64 -8.00
C ALA A 68 -5.89 1.41 -9.02
N ALA A 69 -6.23 2.66 -9.27
CA ALA A 69 -5.49 3.50 -10.20
C ALA A 69 -4.23 3.98 -9.48
N ALA A 70 -3.13 3.23 -9.64
CA ALA A 70 -1.82 3.70 -9.23
C ALA A 70 -1.46 4.92 -10.11
N GLN A 71 -1.48 6.13 -9.54
CA GLN A 71 -0.95 7.30 -10.22
C GLN A 71 0.59 7.17 -10.35
N PRO A 72 1.20 7.64 -11.46
CA PRO A 72 2.52 7.22 -11.85
C PRO A 72 3.60 7.85 -10.96
N GLY A 73 4.18 7.05 -10.08
CA GLY A 73 5.37 7.42 -9.28
C GLY A 73 6.37 6.30 -9.05
N ARG A 74 5.96 5.02 -9.15
CA ARG A 74 6.80 3.81 -9.27
C ARG A 74 5.86 2.61 -9.38
N ARG A 75 5.98 1.83 -10.46
CA ARG A 75 5.34 0.50 -10.54
C ARG A 75 5.90 -0.36 -9.41
N TRP A 76 5.11 -0.62 -8.37
CA TRP A 76 5.32 -1.82 -7.58
C TRP A 76 5.07 -2.99 -8.53
N ARG A 77 6.16 -3.60 -8.99
CA ARG A 77 6.13 -4.83 -9.75
C ARG A 77 5.77 -5.94 -8.75
N SER A 78 4.51 -5.99 -8.35
CA SER A 78 3.91 -7.23 -7.87
C SER A 78 3.77 -8.11 -9.10
N SER A 79 4.87 -8.69 -9.57
CA SER A 79 4.74 -9.94 -10.32
C SER A 79 4.18 -10.93 -9.29
N PRO A 80 2.96 -11.48 -9.48
CA PRO A 80 2.65 -12.72 -8.78
C PRO A 80 3.78 -13.71 -9.09
N PRO A 81 4.15 -14.63 -8.18
CA PRO A 81 4.97 -15.75 -8.61
C PRO A 81 4.23 -16.40 -9.77
N GLN A 82 4.77 -16.30 -11.00
CA GLN A 82 4.31 -17.16 -12.08
C GLN A 82 4.59 -18.57 -11.58
N ALA A 83 3.54 -19.32 -11.28
CA ALA A 83 3.65 -20.76 -11.29
C ALA A 83 4.13 -21.12 -12.69
N ASP A 84 5.39 -21.54 -12.83
CA ASP A 84 5.91 -22.09 -14.08
C ASP A 84 5.04 -23.29 -14.45
N PRO A 85 4.27 -23.24 -15.55
CA PRO A 85 3.56 -24.39 -16.07
C PRO A 85 4.31 -24.89 -17.30
N ASP A 86 5.58 -25.28 -17.14
CA ASP A 86 6.20 -26.29 -18.01
C ASP A 86 7.52 -26.80 -17.43
N SER A 87 7.49 -28.02 -16.93
CA SER A 87 8.66 -28.91 -17.04
C SER A 87 8.14 -30.26 -17.46
N SER A 88 7.67 -30.32 -18.71
CA SER A 88 7.53 -31.58 -19.41
C SER A 88 8.90 -32.05 -19.90
N SER A 89 9.30 -33.24 -19.44
CA SER A 89 10.14 -34.25 -20.12
C SER A 89 11.66 -34.04 -20.24
N ALA A 90 12.44 -34.86 -19.52
CA ALA A 90 13.48 -35.75 -20.08
C ALA A 90 14.19 -36.55 -18.96
N GLY A 91 14.14 -37.89 -19.05
CA GLY A 91 14.83 -38.84 -18.18
C GLY A 91 14.16 -40.20 -18.16
#